data_AF-A0A377PRQ9-F1
#
_entry.id   AF-A0A377PRQ9-F1
#
_cell.length_a   1.000
_cell.length_b   1.000
_cell.length_c   1.000
_cell.angle_alpha   90.00
_cell.angle_beta   90.00
_cell.angle_gamma   90.00
#
_symmetry.space_group_name_H-M   'P 1'
#
loop_
_entity.id
_entity.type
_entity.pdbx_description
1 polymer ?
#
loop_
_entity_poly.entity_id
_entity_poly.type
_entity_poly.pdbx_seq_one_letter_code
_entity_poly.pdbx_strand_id
1 'polypeptide(L)'
;MARILSKYYDIDVLVYEEYMSEFKNDGLVNYIQRDKLGKYDVVINSAMFEHITKREHLDHINSLVSEHGTLIVHTLVRENIPKNPNWFYIQPVHCSFHTNKSMQILMNDWGYSHSLYSPISKCWVMFKIDNPSCNKLERYAEDLNSKLQQNYFFYKKGFVDYWLD
;
A
#
# COMPACT_ATOMS: atom_id res chain seq x y z
N MET A 1 8.09 -10.87 0.62
CA MET A 1 8.44 -9.85 -0.40
C MET A 1 9.90 -9.42 -0.31
N ALA A 2 10.36 -8.76 0.75
CA ALA A 2 11.74 -8.23 0.86
C ALA A 2 12.85 -9.25 0.51
N ARG A 3 12.75 -10.49 1.03
CA ARG A 3 13.68 -11.60 0.68
C ARG A 3 13.76 -11.90 -0.83
N ILE A 4 12.62 -11.85 -1.52
CA ILE A 4 12.53 -12.11 -2.97
C ILE A 4 13.17 -10.94 -3.74
N LEU A 5 12.87 -9.71 -3.33
CA LEU A 5 13.41 -8.50 -3.95
C LEU A 5 14.93 -8.44 -3.84
N SER A 6 15.48 -8.70 -2.65
CA SER A 6 16.94 -8.75 -2.46
C SER A 6 17.56 -9.88 -3.27
N LYS A 7 17.04 -11.11 -3.17
CA LYS A 7 17.63 -12.29 -3.83
C LYS A 7 17.61 -12.26 -5.35
N TYR A 8 16.52 -11.78 -5.97
CA TYR A 8 16.30 -11.92 -7.41
C TYR A 8 16.40 -10.60 -8.18
N TYR A 9 16.34 -9.46 -7.50
CA TYR A 9 16.27 -8.15 -8.14
C TYR A 9 17.31 -7.16 -7.62
N ASP A 10 18.18 -7.54 -6.68
CA ASP A 10 19.18 -6.65 -6.05
C ASP A 10 18.53 -5.40 -5.45
N ILE A 11 17.31 -5.57 -4.91
CA ILE A 11 16.54 -4.50 -4.26
C ILE A 11 16.47 -4.80 -2.77
N ASP A 12 17.21 -4.04 -1.98
CA ASP A 12 17.16 -4.11 -0.54
C ASP A 12 16.03 -3.26 0.03
N VAL A 13 15.20 -3.90 0.86
CA VAL A 13 14.06 -3.26 1.53
C VAL A 13 14.25 -3.38 3.03
N LEU A 14 14.17 -2.25 3.71
CA LEU A 14 14.14 -2.19 5.17
C LEU A 14 12.82 -2.75 5.69
N VAL A 15 12.88 -3.66 6.65
CA VAL A 15 11.70 -4.34 7.19
C VAL A 15 11.45 -3.88 8.62
N TYR A 16 10.24 -3.39 8.89
CA TYR A 16 9.79 -3.14 10.25
C TYR A 16 8.73 -4.17 10.63
N GLU A 17 8.93 -4.78 11.79
CA GLU A 17 8.01 -5.73 12.41
C GLU A 17 8.09 -5.46 13.92
N GLU A 18 6.97 -5.31 14.60
CA GLU A 18 6.95 -4.98 16.04
C GLU A 18 6.83 -6.25 16.88
N TYR A 19 5.91 -7.14 16.52
CA TYR A 19 5.40 -8.18 17.40
C TYR A 19 6.05 -9.55 17.17
N MET A 20 6.52 -9.83 15.95
CA MET A 20 7.02 -11.15 15.57
C MET A 20 8.56 -11.24 15.68
N SER A 21 9.10 -11.02 16.89
CA SER A 21 10.56 -10.94 17.14
C SER A 21 11.36 -12.18 16.75
N GLU A 22 10.77 -13.36 16.87
CA GLU A 22 11.40 -14.64 16.54
C GLU A 22 11.74 -14.78 15.05
N PHE A 23 11.06 -14.03 14.17
CA PHE A 23 11.30 -14.03 12.72
C PHE A 23 12.30 -12.95 12.26
N LYS A 24 12.87 -12.18 13.20
CA LYS A 24 13.74 -11.01 12.89
C LYS A 24 15.23 -11.34 12.70
N ASN A 25 15.64 -12.61 12.80
CA ASN A 25 17.06 -13.01 12.87
C ASN A 25 17.48 -14.07 11.84
N ASP A 26 17.00 -13.96 10.59
CA ASP A 26 17.46 -14.87 9.53
C ASP A 26 18.71 -14.39 8.78
N GLY A 27 19.12 -13.14 8.99
CA GLY A 27 20.25 -12.51 8.30
C GLY A 27 20.01 -12.28 6.80
N LEU A 28 18.78 -12.45 6.32
CA LEU A 28 18.42 -12.33 4.89
C LEU A 28 17.85 -10.95 4.54
N VAL A 29 17.30 -10.24 5.53
CA VAL A 29 16.72 -8.90 5.34
C VAL A 29 17.10 -7.99 6.51
N ASN A 30 17.14 -6.69 6.23
CA ASN A 30 17.51 -5.68 7.20
C ASN A 30 16.29 -5.26 8.03
N TYR A 31 16.17 -5.81 9.24
CA TYR A 31 15.13 -5.41 10.18
C TYR A 31 15.50 -4.11 10.91
N ILE A 32 14.57 -3.15 10.92
CA ILE A 32 14.71 -1.87 11.63
C ILE A 32 13.98 -1.94 12.97
N GLN A 33 14.62 -1.41 14.01
CA GLN A 33 14.03 -1.25 15.33
C GLN A 33 13.15 0.01 15.40
N ARG A 34 12.11 -0.02 16.24
CA ARG A 34 11.12 1.05 16.36
C ARG A 34 11.73 2.43 16.63
N ASP A 35 12.74 2.51 17.48
CA ASP A 35 13.47 3.73 17.84
C ASP A 35 14.34 4.29 16.70
N LYS A 36 14.58 3.48 15.66
CA LYS A 36 15.34 3.85 14.46
C LYS A 36 14.46 4.14 13.25
N LEU A 37 13.12 4.12 13.42
CA LEU A 37 12.21 4.50 12.35
C LEU A 37 12.36 5.99 12.03
N GLY A 38 12.51 6.27 10.73
CA GLY A 38 12.55 7.62 10.20
C GLY A 38 11.37 7.91 9.28
N LYS A 39 11.62 8.79 8.31
CA LYS A 39 10.74 9.01 7.16
C LYS A 39 11.39 8.47 5.90
N TYR A 40 10.59 7.87 5.03
CA TYR A 40 11.05 7.15 3.85
C TYR A 40 10.30 7.62 2.61
N ASP A 41 10.99 7.66 1.47
CA ASP A 41 10.39 8.09 0.20
C ASP A 41 9.38 7.08 -0.35
N VAL A 42 9.55 5.81 -0.01
CA VAL A 42 8.59 4.75 -0.31
C VAL A 42 8.36 3.94 0.95
N VAL A 43 7.11 3.86 1.39
CA VAL A 43 6.67 2.96 2.45
C VAL A 43 5.74 1.94 1.82
N ILE A 44 5.98 0.66 2.10
CA ILE A 44 5.12 -0.44 1.64
C ILE A 44 4.42 -1.06 2.84
N ASN A 45 3.10 -0.99 2.83
CA ASN A 45 2.25 -1.75 3.74
C ASN A 45 1.59 -2.89 2.96
N SER A 46 1.70 -4.12 3.48
CA SER A 46 1.14 -5.30 2.83
C SER A 46 0.34 -6.14 3.79
N ALA A 47 -0.95 -6.33 3.47
CA ALA A 47 -1.88 -7.20 4.17
C ALA A 47 -1.96 -6.90 5.67
N MET A 48 -2.23 -5.63 6.01
CA MET A 48 -2.21 -5.15 7.40
C MET A 48 -3.33 -4.17 7.72
N PHE A 49 -3.79 -3.38 6.75
CA PHE A 49 -4.93 -2.46 6.95
C PHE A 49 -6.16 -3.21 7.44
N GLU A 50 -6.43 -4.40 6.91
CA GLU A 50 -7.50 -5.33 7.29
C GLU A 50 -7.41 -5.88 8.73
N HIS A 51 -6.28 -5.70 9.40
CA HIS A 51 -6.01 -6.16 10.77
C HIS A 51 -5.99 -5.01 11.79
N ILE A 52 -6.14 -3.77 11.34
CA ILE A 52 -6.11 -2.59 12.20
C ILE A 52 -7.50 -2.30 12.78
N THR A 53 -7.55 -2.18 14.11
CA THR A 53 -8.77 -1.82 14.85
C THR A 53 -8.87 -0.34 15.19
N LYS A 54 -7.81 0.45 14.98
CA LYS A 54 -7.74 1.86 15.38
C LYS A 54 -7.08 2.75 14.34
N ARG A 55 -7.67 3.93 14.10
CA ARG A 55 -7.16 4.95 13.17
C ARG A 55 -5.70 5.35 13.45
N GLU A 56 -5.31 5.47 14.71
CA GLU A 56 -3.94 5.84 15.12
C GLU A 56 -2.85 4.93 14.55
N HIS A 57 -3.14 3.65 14.30
CA HIS A 57 -2.19 2.72 13.69
C HIS A 57 -2.02 2.98 12.18
N LEU A 58 -3.09 3.36 11.48
CA LEU A 58 -3.01 3.78 10.08
C LEU A 58 -2.22 5.09 9.97
N ASP A 59 -2.49 6.05 10.86
CA ASP A 59 -1.76 7.32 10.90
C ASP A 59 -0.27 7.12 11.20
N HIS A 60 0.08 6.16 12.06
CA HIS A 60 1.47 5.80 12.32
C HIS A 60 2.18 5.31 11.06
N ILE A 61 1.56 4.42 10.27
CA ILE A 61 2.14 3.96 8.99
C ILE A 61 2.37 5.15 8.06
N ASN A 62 1.38 6.02 7.90
CA ASN A 62 1.50 7.20 7.06
C ASN A 62 2.59 8.18 7.57
N SER A 63 2.78 8.28 8.88
CA SER A 63 3.80 9.16 9.48
C SER A 63 5.24 8.80 9.06
N LEU A 64 5.46 7.54 8.62
CA LEU A 64 6.74 7.06 8.10
C LEU A 64 7.02 7.52 6.67
N VAL A 65 6.04 8.11 5.98
CA VAL A 65 6.21 8.57 4.59
C VAL A 65 6.81 9.98 4.59
N SER A 66 7.87 10.18 3.81
CA SER A 66 8.52 11.49 3.63
C SER A 66 7.55 12.54 3.05
N GLU A 67 7.95 13.81 3.07
CA GLU A 67 7.09 14.93 2.65
C GLU A 67 6.60 14.81 1.20
N HIS A 68 7.46 14.30 0.32
CA HIS A 68 7.12 14.02 -1.09
C HIS A 68 7.04 12.52 -1.38
N GLY A 69 6.97 11.70 -0.35
CA GLY A 69 7.01 10.26 -0.46
C GLY A 69 5.73 9.63 -1.03
N THR A 70 5.78 8.31 -1.15
CA THR A 70 4.73 7.47 -1.71
C THR A 70 4.39 6.35 -0.73
N LEU A 71 3.09 6.07 -0.58
CA LEU A 71 2.60 4.96 0.21
C LEU A 71 2.05 3.88 -0.72
N ILE A 72 2.63 2.67 -0.66
CA ILE A 72 2.12 1.49 -1.34
C ILE A 72 1.30 0.68 -0.35
N VAL A 73 0.03 0.43 -0.67
CA VAL A 73 -0.88 -0.35 0.18
C VAL A 73 -1.40 -1.54 -0.61
N HIS A 74 -1.13 -2.73 -0.08
CA HIS A 74 -1.81 -3.95 -0.46
C HIS A 74 -2.83 -4.31 0.63
N THR A 75 -4.11 -4.17 0.32
CA THR A 75 -5.23 -4.53 1.20
C THR A 75 -6.47 -4.79 0.36
N LEU A 76 -7.49 -5.41 0.95
CA LEU A 76 -8.79 -5.52 0.30
C LEU A 76 -9.57 -4.21 0.42
N VAL A 77 -9.91 -3.62 -0.73
CA VAL A 77 -10.86 -2.51 -0.82
C VAL A 77 -12.07 -2.97 -1.62
N ARG A 78 -13.28 -2.77 -1.08
CA ARG A 78 -14.53 -3.23 -1.72
C ARG A 78 -15.72 -2.39 -1.23
N GLU A 79 -16.62 -2.01 -2.13
CA GLU A 79 -17.86 -1.31 -1.74
C GLU A 79 -18.84 -2.26 -1.04
N ASN A 80 -19.06 -3.45 -1.62
CA ASN A 80 -20.06 -4.40 -1.13
C ASN A 80 -19.42 -5.67 -0.55
N ILE A 81 -19.64 -5.90 0.74
CA ILE A 81 -19.24 -7.15 1.40
C ILE A 81 -20.13 -8.31 0.92
N PRO A 82 -19.55 -9.40 0.37
CA PRO A 82 -20.33 -10.56 -0.06
C PRO A 82 -21.15 -11.15 1.07
N LYS A 83 -22.41 -11.51 0.78
CA LYS A 83 -23.31 -12.25 1.69
C LYS A 83 -22.94 -13.75 1.75
N ASN A 84 -21.68 -14.06 2.02
CA ASN A 84 -21.17 -15.41 2.11
C ASN A 84 -20.44 -15.60 3.44
N PRO A 85 -20.99 -16.37 4.41
CA PRO A 85 -20.36 -16.60 5.71
C PRO A 85 -19.03 -17.35 5.62
N ASN A 86 -18.74 -18.01 4.49
CA ASN A 86 -17.48 -18.71 4.23
C ASN A 86 -16.49 -17.85 3.44
N TRP A 87 -16.76 -16.56 3.24
CA TRP A 87 -15.83 -15.69 2.54
C TRP A 87 -14.57 -15.48 3.39
N PHE A 88 -13.40 -15.73 2.78
CA PHE A 88 -12.11 -15.71 3.47
C PHE A 88 -11.88 -14.45 4.32
N TYR A 89 -12.29 -13.29 3.80
CA TYR A 89 -12.02 -12.00 4.43
C TYR A 89 -12.87 -11.72 5.66
N ILE A 90 -14.00 -12.41 5.89
CA ILE A 90 -14.77 -12.28 7.15
C ILE A 90 -14.40 -13.35 8.18
N GLN A 91 -13.53 -14.31 7.81
CA GLN A 91 -12.99 -15.27 8.77
C GLN A 91 -12.05 -14.54 9.74
N PRO A 92 -11.89 -15.05 10.98
CA PRO A 92 -11.03 -14.43 11.98
C PRO A 92 -9.64 -14.06 11.50
N VAL A 93 -9.10 -13.05 12.18
CA VAL A 93 -7.93 -12.17 11.94
C VAL A 93 -8.23 -10.86 11.22
N HIS A 94 -9.17 -10.85 10.27
CA HIS A 94 -9.60 -9.61 9.61
C HIS A 94 -10.66 -8.90 10.46
N CYS A 95 -10.44 -7.62 10.75
CA CYS A 95 -11.30 -6.83 11.65
C CYS A 95 -11.78 -5.51 11.03
N SER A 96 -11.25 -5.13 9.86
CA SER A 96 -11.61 -3.90 9.15
C SER A 96 -11.72 -4.15 7.65
N PHE A 97 -12.64 -3.41 7.00
CA PHE A 97 -12.77 -3.37 5.55
C PHE A 97 -12.87 -1.93 5.10
N HIS A 98 -12.16 -1.61 4.03
CA HIS A 98 -12.18 -0.28 3.45
C HIS A 98 -13.02 -0.27 2.18
N THR A 99 -13.89 0.73 2.07
CA THR A 99 -14.54 1.11 0.79
C THR A 99 -13.65 2.11 0.05
N ASN A 100 -13.90 2.32 -1.24
CA ASN A 100 -13.18 3.35 -2.01
C ASN A 100 -13.39 4.73 -1.37
N LYS A 101 -14.60 5.01 -0.88
CA LYS A 101 -14.89 6.26 -0.14
C LYS A 101 -14.04 6.39 1.12
N SER A 102 -13.89 5.32 1.91
CA SER A 102 -13.07 5.36 3.12
C SER A 102 -11.59 5.58 2.81
N MET A 103 -11.08 4.96 1.74
CA MET A 103 -9.70 5.16 1.30
C MET A 103 -9.48 6.57 0.76
N GLN A 104 -10.46 7.13 0.03
CA GLN A 104 -10.41 8.53 -0.42
C GLN A 104 -10.36 9.51 0.75
N ILE A 105 -11.07 9.23 1.85
CA ILE A 105 -11.00 10.05 3.07
C ILE A 105 -9.60 9.98 3.69
N LEU A 106 -9.05 8.77 3.89
CA LEU A 106 -7.68 8.61 4.40
C LEU A 106 -6.65 9.31 3.52
N MET A 107 -6.79 9.15 2.20
CA MET A 107 -5.95 9.79 1.20
C MET A 107 -5.96 11.31 1.36
N ASN A 108 -7.14 11.93 1.50
CA ASN A 108 -7.28 13.37 1.70
C ASN A 108 -6.70 13.82 3.05
N ASP A 109 -7.02 13.12 4.14
CA ASP A 109 -6.54 13.43 5.49
C ASP A 109 -5.00 13.42 5.57
N TRP A 110 -4.36 12.55 4.79
CA TRP A 110 -2.91 12.38 4.76
C TRP A 110 -2.20 13.22 3.68
N GLY A 111 -2.94 14.03 2.91
CA GLY A 111 -2.36 14.92 1.90
C GLY A 111 -1.95 14.23 0.58
N TYR A 112 -2.53 13.07 0.27
CA TYR A 112 -2.38 12.41 -1.03
C TYR A 112 -3.39 12.93 -2.05
N SER A 113 -3.01 12.97 -3.32
CA SER A 113 -3.86 13.54 -4.39
C SER A 113 -3.94 12.69 -5.65
N HIS A 114 -3.01 11.75 -5.85
CA HIS A 114 -3.01 10.85 -6.99
C HIS A 114 -2.79 9.42 -6.52
N SER A 115 -3.36 8.46 -7.25
CA SER A 115 -3.02 7.06 -7.06
C SER A 115 -2.90 6.29 -8.36
N LEU A 116 -2.06 5.26 -8.32
CA LEU A 116 -2.04 4.17 -9.28
C LEU A 116 -2.58 2.91 -8.61
N TYR A 117 -3.28 2.08 -9.36
CA TYR A 117 -3.72 0.76 -8.91
C TYR A 117 -3.27 -0.31 -9.89
N SER A 118 -2.79 -1.44 -9.36
CA SER A 118 -2.56 -2.64 -10.16
C SER A 118 -3.47 -3.79 -9.70
N PRO A 119 -4.42 -4.23 -10.55
CA PRO A 119 -5.33 -5.32 -10.20
C PRO A 119 -4.62 -6.65 -9.93
N ILE A 120 -3.50 -6.89 -10.62
CA ILE A 120 -2.75 -8.15 -10.50
C ILE A 120 -2.08 -8.25 -9.13
N SER A 121 -1.43 -7.18 -8.68
CA SER A 121 -0.80 -7.15 -7.36
C SER A 121 -1.77 -6.79 -6.25
N LYS A 122 -2.97 -6.27 -6.57
CA LYS A 122 -3.94 -5.70 -5.63
C LYS A 122 -3.33 -4.58 -4.77
N CYS A 123 -2.43 -3.80 -5.36
CA CYS A 123 -1.74 -2.70 -4.68
C CYS A 123 -2.19 -1.34 -5.22
N TRP A 124 -2.42 -0.41 -4.30
CA TRP A 124 -2.48 1.01 -4.60
C TRP A 124 -1.13 1.66 -4.29
N VAL A 125 -0.73 2.60 -5.14
CA VAL A 125 0.42 3.46 -4.94
C VAL A 125 -0.11 4.89 -4.84
N MET A 126 -0.02 5.50 -3.67
CA MET A 126 -0.57 6.83 -3.37
C MET A 126 0.54 7.89 -3.33
N PHE A 127 0.34 8.99 -4.05
CA PHE A 127 1.30 10.08 -4.20
C PHE A 127 0.80 11.37 -3.53
N LYS A 128 1.66 11.97 -2.70
CA LYS A 128 1.38 13.24 -2.02
C LYS A 128 1.13 14.37 -3.00
N ILE A 129 0.35 15.37 -2.60
CA ILE A 129 -0.03 16.50 -3.47
C ILE A 129 1.16 17.24 -4.07
N ASP A 130 2.23 17.38 -3.30
CA ASP A 130 3.46 18.04 -3.73
C ASP A 130 4.51 17.07 -4.27
N ASN A 131 4.15 15.82 -4.58
CA ASN A 131 5.09 14.89 -5.19
C ASN A 131 5.41 15.36 -6.63
N PRO A 132 6.70 15.54 -6.99
CA PRO A 132 7.10 16.11 -8.28
C PRO A 132 6.73 15.24 -9.49
N SER A 133 6.36 13.98 -9.26
CA SER A 133 5.95 13.04 -10.32
C SER A 133 4.48 13.16 -10.69
N CYS A 134 3.65 13.82 -9.88
CA CYS A 134 2.19 13.85 -10.05
C CYS A 134 1.72 14.26 -11.45
N ASN A 135 2.39 15.24 -12.07
CA ASN A 135 2.04 15.73 -13.41
C ASN A 135 2.36 14.75 -14.56
N LYS A 136 3.05 13.64 -14.28
CA LYS A 136 3.48 12.64 -15.28
C LYS A 136 2.89 11.25 -15.04
N LEU A 137 2.19 11.03 -13.92
CA LEU A 137 1.75 9.68 -13.51
C LEU A 137 0.82 9.01 -14.51
N GLU A 138 -0.13 9.75 -15.08
CA GLU A 138 -1.06 9.22 -16.08
C GLU A 138 -0.32 8.67 -17.30
N ARG A 139 0.48 9.54 -17.92
CA ARG A 139 1.32 9.16 -19.07
C ARG A 139 2.31 8.05 -18.74
N TYR A 140 2.85 8.04 -17.53
CA TYR A 140 3.75 6.97 -17.07
C TYR A 140 3.03 5.62 -16.99
N ALA A 141 1.81 5.59 -16.46
CA ALA A 141 0.99 4.38 -16.43
C ALA A 141 0.63 3.88 -17.85
N GLU A 142 0.27 4.80 -18.74
CA GLU A 142 -0.02 4.48 -20.16
C GLU A 142 1.21 3.88 -20.87
N ASP A 143 2.39 4.49 -20.71
CA ASP A 143 3.64 4.01 -21.31
C ASP A 143 4.03 2.61 -20.77
N LEU A 144 3.89 2.38 -19.46
CA LEU A 144 4.11 1.06 -18.86
C LEU A 144 3.14 0.03 -19.42
N ASN A 145 1.84 0.34 -19.47
CA ASN A 145 0.84 -0.57 -20.02
C ASN A 145 1.11 -0.89 -21.49
N SER A 146 1.51 0.10 -22.29
CA SER A 146 1.88 -0.10 -23.69
C SER A 146 3.09 -1.03 -23.83
N LYS A 147 4.13 -0.86 -23.02
CA LYS A 147 5.34 -1.70 -23.03
C LYS A 147 5.04 -3.13 -22.60
N LEU A 148 4.14 -3.29 -21.63
CA LEU A 148 3.68 -4.59 -21.12
C LEU A 148 2.62 -5.23 -22.02
N GLN A 149 2.12 -4.50 -23.02
CA GLN A 149 1.01 -4.90 -23.90
C GLN A 149 -0.25 -5.29 -23.14
N GLN A 150 -0.45 -4.71 -21.95
CA GLN A 150 -1.59 -5.01 -21.08
C GLN A 150 -1.85 -3.86 -20.08
N ASN A 151 -3.12 -3.66 -19.73
CA ASN A 151 -3.53 -2.67 -18.73
C ASN A 151 -3.27 -3.19 -17.30
N TYR A 152 -2.03 -3.02 -16.83
CA TYR A 152 -1.60 -3.41 -15.49
C TYR A 152 -1.71 -2.29 -14.47
N PHE A 153 -1.69 -1.05 -14.91
CA PHE A 153 -1.70 0.14 -14.06
C PHE A 153 -2.84 1.06 -14.44
N PHE A 154 -3.66 1.44 -13.47
CA PHE A 154 -4.79 2.35 -13.63
C PHE A 154 -4.51 3.59 -12.82
N TYR A 155 -4.62 4.76 -13.43
CA TYR A 155 -4.35 6.05 -12.80
C TYR A 155 -5.65 6.78 -12.45
N LYS A 156 -5.62 7.54 -11.35
CA LYS A 156 -6.64 8.54 -11.03
C LYS A 156 -6.05 9.69 -10.21
N LYS A 157 -6.55 10.91 -10.47
CA LYS A 157 -6.45 12.03 -9.52
C LYS A 157 -7.50 11.82 -8.43
N GLY A 158 -7.05 11.34 -7.28
CA GLY A 158 -7.86 10.72 -6.23
C GLY A 158 -7.53 9.24 -6.06
N PHE A 159 -8.34 8.56 -5.26
CA PHE A 159 -8.20 7.12 -5.05
C PHE A 159 -8.78 6.38 -6.26
N VAL A 160 -8.06 5.41 -6.82
CA VAL A 160 -8.54 4.59 -7.94
C VAL A 160 -9.65 3.65 -7.47
N ASP A 161 -10.88 3.88 -7.94
CA ASP A 161 -12.06 3.07 -7.60
C ASP A 161 -12.19 1.91 -8.60
N TYR A 162 -11.63 0.74 -8.28
CA TYR A 162 -11.64 -0.41 -9.19
C TYR A 162 -12.72 -1.45 -8.84
N TRP A 163 -13.01 -1.65 -7.55
CA TRP A 163 -13.96 -2.67 -7.07
C TRP A 163 -15.35 -2.07 -6.87
N LEU A 164 -16.02 -1.74 -7.99
CA LEU A 164 -17.36 -1.13 -8.01
C LEU A 164 -18.53 -2.14 -8.01
N ASP A 165 -18.24 -3.44 -7.87
CA ASP A 165 -19.21 -4.55 -7.81
C ASP A 165 -20.42 -4.26 -6.90
#